data_AF-A0A497HKN8-F1
#
_entry.id   AF-A0A497HKN8-F1
#
_cell.length_a   1.000
_cell.length_b   1.000
_cell.length_c   1.000
_cell.angle_alpha   90.00
_cell.angle_beta   90.00
_cell.angle_gamma   90.00
#
_symmetry.space_group_name_H-M   'P 1'
#
loop_
_entity.id
_entity.type
_entity.pdbx_description
1 polymer ?
#
loop_
_entity_poly.entity_id
_entity_poly.type
_entity_poly.pdbx_seq_one_letter_code
_entity_poly.pdbx_strand_id
1 'polypeptide(L)'
;MWREKLIDFIRWDDVDIRYLYKTAQAVPNLIPRRPSKKGYAMKRREIGERLSKDLETSTGKAKEDFIELLDLIVEQTLEEGFSSLTWPTMIEEPNLSLVGEKEPTEEDVWRLLFLIYSSVRFGRYAINLDNVTDAGRKWLWTKLVTGKVILKERADLSPIREELHVDVRNSEPMFVSLSLLGFIVKRIEEELKGEEEDIFAKFLPKLGWREDTSLVIFGRVGKGIFNVFPRVSKVVQRWLQPPEIILSYLNAFTNLRIEDKKKDLLRKEREKLIYYLLKYNHINGELLSKLTSLKCSYELEVKGGYRGIPKADKFFSML
;
A
#
# COMPACT_ATOMS: atom_id res chain seq x y z
N MET A 1 11.32 14.58 -16.05
CA MET A 1 11.37 15.15 -14.68
C MET A 1 11.33 14.03 -13.63
N TRP A 2 10.49 13.00 -13.78
CA TRP A 2 10.43 11.88 -12.83
C TRP A 2 11.70 11.03 -12.74
N ARG A 3 12.47 10.90 -13.83
CA ARG A 3 13.78 10.23 -13.82
C ARG A 3 14.72 10.83 -12.76
N GLU A 4 14.87 12.16 -12.80
CA GLU A 4 15.71 12.90 -11.85
C GLU A 4 15.21 12.72 -10.41
N LYS A 5 13.89 12.81 -10.19
CA LYS A 5 13.30 12.58 -8.87
C LYS A 5 13.60 11.18 -8.31
N LEU A 6 13.57 10.15 -9.14
CA LEU A 6 13.90 8.78 -8.72
C LEU A 6 15.39 8.63 -8.42
N ILE A 7 16.26 9.20 -9.25
CA ILE A 7 17.70 9.21 -9.01
C ILE A 7 18.03 9.92 -7.69
N ASP A 8 17.43 11.09 -7.46
CA ASP A 8 17.62 11.85 -6.22
C ASP A 8 17.13 11.06 -5.02
N PHE A 9 15.95 10.42 -5.10
CA PHE A 9 15.44 9.53 -4.06
C PHE A 9 16.39 8.37 -3.76
N ILE A 10 16.88 7.66 -4.78
CA ILE A 10 17.86 6.57 -4.62
C ILE A 10 19.12 7.06 -3.89
N ARG A 11 19.50 8.32 -4.10
CA ARG A 11 20.69 8.92 -3.51
C ARG A 11 20.50 9.42 -2.08
N TRP A 12 19.27 9.47 -1.54
CA TRP A 12 19.06 9.83 -0.14
C TRP A 12 19.79 8.87 0.82
N ASP A 13 20.26 9.43 1.94
CA ASP A 13 20.99 8.68 2.96
C ASP A 13 20.10 7.63 3.66
N ASP A 14 18.81 7.96 3.85
CA ASP A 14 17.81 7.08 4.47
C ASP A 14 17.33 5.94 3.54
N VAL A 15 17.76 5.92 2.27
CA VAL A 15 17.34 4.91 1.29
C VAL A 15 18.42 3.84 1.15
N ASP A 16 18.15 2.66 1.75
CA ASP A 16 18.99 1.49 1.58
C ASP A 16 18.72 0.82 0.23
N ILE A 17 19.76 0.73 -0.60
CA ILE A 17 19.68 0.13 -1.93
C ILE A 17 19.25 -1.36 -1.89
N ARG A 18 19.52 -2.08 -0.78
CA ARG A 18 19.05 -3.45 -0.59
C ARG A 18 17.53 -3.51 -0.55
N TYR A 19 16.86 -2.49 0.02
CA TYR A 19 15.41 -2.43 0.08
C TYR A 19 14.82 -2.28 -1.33
N LEU A 20 15.41 -1.41 -2.14
CA LEU A 20 15.00 -1.20 -3.54
C LEU A 20 15.24 -2.45 -4.38
N TYR A 21 16.38 -3.11 -4.21
CA TYR A 21 16.70 -4.35 -4.91
C TYR A 21 15.74 -5.49 -4.52
N LYS A 22 15.41 -5.64 -3.23
CA LYS A 22 14.39 -6.61 -2.78
C LYS A 22 13.01 -6.31 -3.32
N THR A 23 12.68 -5.03 -3.50
CA THR A 23 11.44 -4.59 -4.16
C THR A 23 11.45 -4.99 -5.62
N ALA A 24 12.56 -4.78 -6.34
CA ALA A 24 12.75 -5.19 -7.73
C ALA A 24 12.60 -6.72 -7.90
N GLN A 25 13.22 -7.51 -7.03
CA GLN A 25 13.11 -8.97 -7.03
C GLN A 25 11.69 -9.49 -6.73
N ALA A 26 10.86 -8.68 -6.06
CA ALA A 26 9.47 -9.01 -5.79
C ALA A 26 8.56 -8.78 -7.02
N VAL A 27 9.01 -8.02 -8.01
CA VAL A 27 8.32 -7.86 -9.29
C VAL A 27 8.66 -9.05 -10.20
N PRO A 28 7.69 -9.87 -10.64
CA PRO A 28 7.97 -11.00 -11.51
C PRO A 28 8.66 -10.55 -12.79
N ASN A 29 9.65 -11.33 -13.25
CA ASN A 29 10.37 -11.15 -14.51
C ASN A 29 11.17 -9.85 -14.66
N LEU A 30 11.16 -8.97 -13.64
CA LEU A 30 11.94 -7.74 -13.64
C LEU A 30 13.44 -8.06 -13.57
N ILE A 31 13.83 -8.93 -12.63
CA ILE A 31 15.15 -9.59 -12.65
C ILE A 31 14.91 -11.09 -12.92
N PRO A 32 15.18 -11.57 -14.16
CA PRO A 32 14.91 -12.96 -14.52
C PRO A 32 15.71 -13.95 -13.68
N ARG A 33 15.03 -14.90 -13.05
CA ARG A 33 15.67 -15.98 -12.27
C ARG A 33 16.22 -17.10 -13.14
N ARG A 34 15.65 -17.30 -14.33
CA ARG A 34 16.06 -18.34 -15.28
C ARG A 34 16.97 -17.74 -16.35
N PRO A 35 17.93 -18.50 -16.90
CA PRO A 35 18.77 -18.02 -18.00
C PRO A 35 17.90 -17.70 -19.21
N SER A 36 17.93 -16.44 -19.67
CA SER A 36 17.50 -16.06 -21.01
C SER A 36 18.74 -15.95 -21.89
N LYS A 37 18.66 -16.45 -23.13
CA LYS A 37 19.79 -16.45 -24.05
C LYS A 37 19.84 -15.23 -24.98
N LYS A 38 18.82 -14.37 -24.99
CA LYS A 38 18.75 -13.18 -25.87
C LYS A 38 17.88 -12.07 -25.26
N GLY A 39 18.12 -10.83 -25.70
CA GLY A 39 17.26 -9.65 -25.48
C GLY A 39 17.41 -8.99 -24.11
N TYR A 40 16.46 -8.10 -23.77
CA TYR A 40 16.44 -7.33 -22.53
C TYR A 40 16.50 -8.18 -21.25
N ALA A 41 15.94 -9.39 -21.28
CA ALA A 41 15.98 -10.30 -20.13
C ALA A 41 17.41 -10.76 -19.76
N MET A 42 18.30 -10.91 -20.76
CA MET A 42 19.71 -11.22 -20.50
C MET A 42 20.41 -10.02 -19.87
N LYS A 43 20.28 -8.83 -20.47
CA LYS A 43 20.87 -7.58 -19.96
C LYS A 43 20.43 -7.30 -18.51
N ARG A 44 19.12 -7.41 -18.20
CA ARG A 44 18.60 -7.22 -16.82
C ARG A 44 19.18 -8.23 -15.83
N ARG A 45 19.42 -9.46 -16.26
CA ARG A 45 20.03 -10.48 -15.42
C ARG A 45 21.49 -10.15 -15.12
N GLU A 46 22.27 -9.75 -16.12
CA GLU A 46 23.67 -9.35 -15.95
C GLU A 46 23.78 -8.17 -14.96
N ILE A 47 22.94 -7.14 -15.13
CA ILE A 47 22.86 -6.03 -14.17
C ILE A 47 22.46 -6.55 -12.77
N GLY A 48 21.47 -7.44 -12.69
CA GLY A 48 21.03 -8.03 -11.43
C GLY A 48 22.11 -8.84 -10.69
N GLU A 49 22.99 -9.53 -11.43
CA GLU A 49 24.14 -10.29 -10.90
C GLU A 49 25.25 -9.33 -10.42
N ARG A 50 25.56 -8.28 -11.18
CA ARG A 50 26.50 -7.22 -10.74
C ARG A 50 26.00 -6.51 -9.49
N LEU A 51 24.74 -6.11 -9.49
CA LEU A 51 24.10 -5.44 -8.36
C LEU A 51 24.14 -6.32 -7.10
N SER A 52 23.86 -7.62 -7.22
CA SER A 52 23.95 -8.54 -6.08
C SER A 52 25.36 -8.58 -5.47
N LYS A 53 26.40 -8.55 -6.31
CA LYS A 53 27.81 -8.54 -5.87
C LYS A 53 28.20 -7.19 -5.24
N ASP A 54 27.73 -6.09 -5.81
CA ASP A 54 28.05 -4.74 -5.33
C ASP A 54 27.36 -4.44 -3.98
N LEU A 55 26.18 -5.04 -3.73
CA LEU A 55 25.49 -4.99 -2.44
C LEU A 55 26.25 -5.68 -1.30
N GLU A 56 27.11 -6.67 -1.61
CA GLU A 56 27.97 -7.35 -0.64
C GLU A 56 29.23 -6.53 -0.32
N THR A 57 29.77 -5.83 -1.32
CA THR A 57 31.02 -5.08 -1.20
C THR A 57 30.84 -3.65 -0.68
N SER A 58 29.60 -3.19 -0.47
CA SER A 58 29.24 -1.84 0.01
C SER A 58 29.88 -0.71 -0.80
N THR A 59 30.13 -0.95 -2.08
CA THR A 59 30.60 0.08 -3.00
C THR A 59 29.41 0.96 -3.39
N GLY A 60 29.59 2.29 -3.48
CA GLY A 60 28.54 3.22 -3.95
C GLY A 60 28.01 2.89 -5.35
N LYS A 61 28.68 1.99 -6.06
CA LYS A 61 28.35 1.45 -7.37
C LYS A 61 27.01 0.72 -7.43
N ALA A 62 26.54 0.12 -6.33
CA ALA A 62 25.24 -0.55 -6.31
C ALA A 62 24.06 0.40 -6.65
N LYS A 63 24.15 1.68 -6.28
CA LYS A 63 23.12 2.67 -6.64
C LYS A 63 23.13 2.96 -8.14
N GLU A 64 24.31 3.05 -8.75
CA GLU A 64 24.48 3.31 -10.19
C GLU A 64 24.04 2.09 -11.02
N ASP A 65 24.42 0.87 -10.63
CA ASP A 65 23.96 -0.37 -11.28
C ASP A 65 22.42 -0.51 -11.20
N PHE A 66 21.80 -0.05 -10.11
CA PHE A 66 20.34 -0.03 -10.00
C PHE A 66 19.69 1.02 -10.91
N ILE A 67 20.29 2.20 -11.07
CA ILE A 67 19.83 3.21 -12.04
C ILE A 67 19.92 2.66 -13.46
N GLU A 68 21.00 1.98 -13.81
CA GLU A 68 21.15 1.29 -15.10
C GLU A 68 20.05 0.25 -15.34
N LEU A 69 19.68 -0.52 -14.30
CA LEU A 69 18.55 -1.46 -14.37
C LEU A 69 17.24 -0.73 -14.72
N LEU A 70 17.00 0.44 -14.13
CA LEU A 70 15.79 1.22 -14.38
C LEU A 70 15.77 1.80 -15.79
N ASP A 71 16.88 2.38 -16.26
CA ASP A 71 17.01 2.87 -17.63
C ASP A 71 16.69 1.75 -18.64
N LEU A 72 17.21 0.54 -18.41
CA LEU A 72 16.95 -0.62 -19.26
C LEU A 72 15.48 -1.07 -19.24
N ILE A 73 14.80 -0.94 -18.10
CA ILE A 73 13.36 -1.24 -17.98
C ILE A 73 12.52 -0.23 -18.77
N VAL A 74 12.92 1.05 -18.74
CA VAL A 74 12.26 2.12 -19.50
C VAL A 74 12.46 1.90 -20.99
N GLU A 75 13.70 1.69 -21.44
CA GLU A 75 14.05 1.39 -22.83
C GLU A 75 13.21 0.22 -23.36
N GLN A 76 13.16 -0.90 -22.62
CA GLN A 76 12.35 -2.05 -23.01
C GLN A 76 10.85 -1.72 -23.11
N THR A 77 10.31 -0.97 -22.16
CA THR A 77 8.87 -0.67 -22.14
C THR A 77 8.47 0.21 -23.31
N LEU A 78 9.34 1.13 -23.72
CA LEU A 78 9.09 2.00 -24.88
C LEU A 78 9.21 1.24 -26.21
N GLU A 79 10.16 0.29 -26.32
CA GLU A 79 10.35 -0.49 -27.55
C GLU A 79 9.33 -1.63 -27.73
N GLU A 80 9.03 -2.38 -26.66
CA GLU A 80 8.16 -3.56 -26.71
C GLU A 80 6.67 -3.21 -26.50
N GLY A 81 6.35 -1.97 -26.11
CA GLY A 81 5.02 -1.55 -25.71
C GLY A 81 4.62 -2.12 -24.34
N PHE A 82 3.33 -2.40 -24.13
CA PHE A 82 2.78 -2.85 -22.84
C PHE A 82 3.55 -4.02 -22.23
N SER A 83 4.37 -3.72 -21.23
CA SER A 83 5.13 -4.70 -20.47
C SER A 83 4.49 -4.91 -19.10
N SER A 84 4.15 -6.17 -18.79
CA SER A 84 3.73 -6.59 -17.43
C SER A 84 4.80 -6.34 -16.34
N LEU A 85 6.00 -5.91 -16.74
CA LEU A 85 7.11 -5.56 -15.85
C LEU A 85 6.95 -4.17 -15.22
N THR A 86 6.34 -3.23 -15.94
CA THR A 86 6.22 -1.83 -15.53
C THR A 86 4.78 -1.49 -15.18
N TRP A 87 3.80 -2.02 -15.92
CA TRP A 87 2.40 -1.64 -15.73
C TRP A 87 1.61 -2.69 -14.94
N PRO A 88 1.02 -2.35 -13.79
CA PRO A 88 -0.04 -3.16 -13.21
C PRO A 88 -1.30 -2.95 -14.07
N THR A 89 -1.86 -4.02 -14.63
CA THR A 89 -3.11 -3.91 -15.39
C THR A 89 -4.24 -3.48 -14.44
N MET A 90 -4.90 -2.35 -14.72
CA MET A 90 -5.95 -1.79 -13.86
C MET A 90 -7.23 -2.63 -13.73
N ILE A 91 -7.26 -3.88 -14.21
CA ILE A 91 -8.49 -4.68 -14.27
C ILE A 91 -8.20 -6.14 -13.85
N GLU A 92 -8.98 -6.65 -12.90
CA GLU A 92 -8.98 -8.06 -12.46
C GLU A 92 -9.42 -9.06 -13.56
N GLU A 93 -9.78 -8.59 -14.76
CA GLU A 93 -10.25 -9.42 -15.86
C GLU A 93 -9.14 -9.81 -16.86
N PRO A 94 -8.91 -11.11 -17.11
CA PRO A 94 -7.78 -11.56 -17.90
C PRO A 94 -7.74 -11.20 -19.40
N ASN A 95 -8.72 -10.52 -19.99
CA ASN A 95 -8.86 -10.50 -21.45
C ASN A 95 -9.12 -9.12 -22.09
N LEU A 96 -8.83 -8.01 -21.40
CA LEU A 96 -8.84 -6.70 -22.03
C LEU A 96 -7.41 -6.21 -22.25
N SER A 97 -6.81 -6.58 -23.38
CA SER A 97 -5.92 -5.65 -24.06
C SER A 97 -6.79 -4.43 -24.41
N LEU A 98 -6.62 -3.31 -23.71
CA LEU A 98 -7.44 -2.13 -23.95
C LEU A 98 -7.03 -1.54 -25.31
N VAL A 99 -7.80 -1.90 -26.34
CA VAL A 99 -7.75 -1.24 -27.64
C VAL A 99 -8.06 0.24 -27.41
N GLY A 100 -7.09 1.12 -27.69
CA GLY A 100 -7.25 2.57 -27.56
C GLY A 100 -6.62 3.21 -26.31
N GLU A 101 -5.90 2.46 -25.46
CA GLU A 101 -5.02 3.10 -24.48
C GLU A 101 -3.83 3.77 -25.20
N LYS A 102 -3.51 4.99 -24.76
CA LYS A 102 -2.36 5.73 -25.25
C LYS A 102 -1.09 4.96 -24.88
N GLU A 103 -0.15 4.83 -25.83
CA GLU A 103 1.18 4.31 -25.53
C GLU A 103 1.81 5.12 -24.38
N PRO A 104 2.42 4.46 -23.38
CA PRO A 104 2.98 5.16 -22.23
C PRO A 104 4.11 6.06 -22.71
N THR A 105 4.09 7.32 -22.25
CA THR A 105 5.25 8.20 -22.49
C THR A 105 6.39 7.78 -21.57
N GLU A 106 7.63 8.13 -21.92
CA GLU A 106 8.79 7.91 -21.05
C GLU A 106 8.55 8.47 -19.63
N GLU A 107 7.92 9.64 -19.54
CA GLU A 107 7.60 10.30 -18.27
C GLU A 107 6.57 9.51 -17.44
N ASP A 108 5.62 8.81 -18.08
CA ASP A 108 4.67 7.93 -17.39
C ASP A 108 5.37 6.70 -16.79
N VAL A 109 6.31 6.11 -17.52
CA VAL A 109 7.09 4.96 -17.04
C VAL A 109 7.97 5.36 -15.86
N TRP A 110 8.68 6.48 -15.96
CA TRP A 110 9.49 7.01 -14.86
C TRP A 110 8.67 7.35 -13.62
N ARG A 111 7.50 7.97 -13.79
CA ARG A 111 6.58 8.24 -12.66
C ARG A 111 6.17 6.96 -11.96
N LEU A 112 5.85 5.92 -12.72
CA LEU A 112 5.41 4.64 -12.18
C LEU A 112 6.54 3.92 -11.42
N LEU A 113 7.73 3.87 -12.01
CA LEU A 113 8.93 3.34 -11.33
C LEU A 113 9.20 4.12 -10.03
N PHE A 114 9.09 5.45 -10.08
CA PHE A 114 9.25 6.29 -8.91
C PHE A 114 8.26 5.93 -7.80
N LEU A 115 6.97 5.79 -8.12
CA LEU A 115 5.95 5.40 -7.15
C LEU A 115 6.19 3.99 -6.61
N ILE A 116 6.58 3.02 -7.44
CA ILE A 116 6.85 1.65 -6.99
C ILE A 116 8.03 1.62 -6.03
N TYR A 117 9.16 2.25 -6.37
CA TYR A 117 10.39 2.15 -5.59
C TYR A 117 10.42 3.05 -4.36
N SER A 118 9.63 4.13 -4.34
CA SER A 118 9.40 4.94 -3.13
C SER A 118 8.23 4.44 -2.28
N SER A 119 7.66 3.26 -2.57
CA SER A 119 6.57 2.66 -1.80
C SER A 119 7.05 1.92 -0.54
N VAL A 120 6.15 1.80 0.43
CA VAL A 120 6.27 0.84 1.54
C VAL A 120 5.77 -0.54 1.10
N ARG A 121 6.62 -1.56 1.14
CA ARG A 121 6.35 -2.90 0.60
C ARG A 121 5.96 -3.89 1.68
N PHE A 122 4.72 -4.38 1.67
CA PHE A 122 4.22 -5.40 2.60
C PHE A 122 3.71 -6.62 1.86
N GLY A 123 4.36 -7.77 2.09
CA GLY A 123 4.05 -9.01 1.38
C GLY A 123 4.14 -8.84 -0.13
N ARG A 124 2.98 -8.90 -0.79
CA ARG A 124 2.83 -8.80 -2.26
C ARG A 124 2.30 -7.44 -2.74
N TYR A 125 2.27 -6.46 -1.84
CA TYR A 125 1.74 -5.13 -2.09
C TYR A 125 2.80 -4.06 -1.85
N ALA A 126 2.66 -2.93 -2.54
CA ALA A 126 3.45 -1.73 -2.31
C ALA A 126 2.50 -0.53 -2.22
N ILE A 127 2.68 0.31 -1.20
CA ILE A 127 1.77 1.41 -0.86
C ILE A 127 2.52 2.73 -0.92
N ASN A 128 1.95 3.73 -1.59
CA ASN A 128 2.53 5.06 -1.69
C ASN A 128 1.46 6.15 -1.67
N LEU A 129 1.91 7.40 -1.53
CA LEU A 129 1.12 8.59 -1.79
C LEU A 129 1.61 9.26 -3.07
N ASP A 130 0.66 9.65 -3.91
CA ASP A 130 0.87 10.42 -5.12
C ASP A 130 0.32 11.85 -4.94
N ASN A 131 0.83 12.80 -5.73
CA ASN A 131 0.58 14.24 -5.57
C ASN A 131 0.93 14.74 -4.16
N VAL A 132 2.16 14.44 -3.73
CA VAL A 132 2.80 14.94 -2.50
C VAL A 132 4.09 15.63 -2.89
N THR A 133 4.45 16.70 -2.18
CA THR A 133 5.72 17.41 -2.42
C THR A 133 6.93 16.55 -2.11
N ASP A 134 8.08 16.86 -2.71
CA ASP A 134 9.32 16.11 -2.46
C ASP A 134 9.75 16.21 -0.97
N ALA A 135 9.53 17.38 -0.35
CA ALA A 135 9.74 17.59 1.09
C ALA A 135 8.82 16.71 1.94
N GLY A 136 7.53 16.65 1.63
CA GLY A 136 6.59 15.77 2.32
C GLY A 136 6.93 14.30 2.16
N ARG A 137 7.36 13.89 0.97
CA ARG A 137 7.81 12.52 0.71
C ARG A 137 9.06 12.18 1.52
N LYS A 138 10.02 13.09 1.60
CA LYS A 138 11.22 12.93 2.42
C LYS A 138 10.85 12.76 3.89
N TRP A 139 10.00 13.65 4.40
CA TRP A 139 9.49 13.55 5.78
C TRP A 139 8.83 12.20 6.03
N LEU A 140 7.91 11.76 5.16
CA LEU A 140 7.23 10.46 5.28
C LEU A 140 8.23 9.30 5.31
N TRP A 141 9.18 9.28 4.38
CA TRP A 141 10.18 8.22 4.30
C TRP A 141 11.04 8.17 5.55
N THR A 142 11.55 9.31 6.00
CA THR A 142 12.32 9.41 7.24
C THR A 142 11.51 8.90 8.43
N LYS A 143 10.23 9.28 8.57
CA LYS A 143 9.37 8.77 9.66
C LYS A 143 9.15 7.26 9.63
N LEU A 144 9.03 6.68 8.44
CA LEU A 144 8.88 5.23 8.27
C LEU A 144 10.17 4.47 8.57
N VAL A 145 11.33 5.04 8.22
CA VAL A 145 12.65 4.47 8.55
C VAL A 145 12.94 4.60 10.05
N THR A 146 12.81 5.79 10.63
CA THR A 146 13.04 6.01 12.07
C THR A 146 12.03 5.27 12.94
N GLY A 147 10.78 5.15 12.46
CA GLY A 147 9.74 4.34 13.08
C GLY A 147 9.89 2.83 12.86
N LYS A 148 10.98 2.37 12.24
CA LYS A 148 11.30 0.95 11.96
C LYS A 148 10.26 0.22 11.13
N VAL A 149 9.39 0.95 10.42
CA VAL A 149 8.43 0.38 9.45
C VAL A 149 9.17 -0.01 8.18
N ILE A 150 10.18 0.76 7.76
CA ILE A 150 11.07 0.41 6.66
C ILE A 150 12.42 0.00 7.24
N LEU A 151 12.84 -1.22 6.94
CA LEU A 151 14.14 -1.78 7.29
C LEU A 151 14.97 -2.00 6.02
N LYS A 152 16.26 -2.31 6.18
CA LYS A 152 17.22 -2.46 5.07
C LYS A 152 16.77 -3.37 3.93
N GLU A 153 16.01 -4.43 4.19
CA GLU A 153 15.61 -5.42 3.17
C GLU A 153 14.11 -5.67 3.07
N ARG A 154 13.32 -5.09 3.98
CA ARG A 154 11.89 -5.38 4.10
C ARG A 154 11.19 -4.25 4.84
N ALA A 155 9.88 -4.18 4.71
CA ALA A 155 9.07 -3.45 5.66
C ALA A 155 8.66 -4.35 6.83
N ASP A 156 8.46 -3.76 8.00
CA ASP A 156 7.98 -4.40 9.23
C ASP A 156 6.69 -3.72 9.68
N LEU A 157 5.65 -4.53 9.88
CA LEU A 157 4.35 -4.05 10.35
C LEU A 157 4.25 -4.00 11.87
N SER A 158 5.23 -4.55 12.59
CA SER A 158 5.18 -4.66 14.05
C SER A 158 5.02 -3.29 14.74
N PRO A 159 5.74 -2.21 14.34
CA PRO A 159 5.54 -0.88 14.92
C PRO A 159 4.09 -0.37 14.75
N ILE A 160 3.49 -0.59 13.57
CA ILE A 160 2.11 -0.20 13.29
C ILE A 160 1.14 -0.99 14.18
N ARG A 161 1.35 -2.30 14.33
CA ARG A 161 0.52 -3.17 15.17
C ARG A 161 0.56 -2.76 16.64
N GLU A 162 1.77 -2.53 17.15
CA GLU A 162 2.02 -2.23 18.56
C GLU A 162 1.48 -0.86 18.94
N GLU A 163 1.76 0.17 18.13
CA GLU A 163 1.39 1.54 18.48
C GLU A 163 -0.08 1.88 18.22
N LEU A 164 -0.73 1.23 17.24
CA LEU A 164 -2.15 1.44 16.93
C LEU A 164 -3.05 0.34 17.51
N HIS A 165 -2.47 -0.68 18.15
CA HIS A 165 -3.19 -1.83 18.70
C HIS A 165 -4.09 -2.55 17.68
N VAL A 166 -3.59 -2.77 16.46
CA VAL A 166 -4.30 -3.41 15.34
C VAL A 166 -3.66 -4.72 14.88
N ASP A 167 -4.47 -5.70 14.44
CA ASP A 167 -3.99 -6.92 13.75
C ASP A 167 -3.96 -6.69 12.24
N VAL A 168 -2.86 -6.12 11.74
CA VAL A 168 -2.64 -5.97 10.29
C VAL A 168 -1.97 -7.21 9.71
N ARG A 169 -2.44 -7.68 8.55
CA ARG A 169 -1.87 -8.82 7.81
C ARG A 169 -1.49 -8.45 6.39
N ASN A 170 -0.42 -9.05 5.87
CA ASN A 170 0.05 -8.84 4.50
C ASN A 170 -0.97 -9.20 3.41
N SER A 171 -2.04 -9.92 3.74
CA SER A 171 -3.13 -10.28 2.83
C SER A 171 -4.24 -9.23 2.73
N GLU A 172 -4.17 -8.16 3.52
CA GLU A 172 -5.23 -7.16 3.71
C GLU A 172 -4.74 -5.76 3.30
N PRO A 173 -4.50 -5.53 2.00
CA PRO A 173 -3.86 -4.31 1.52
C PRO A 173 -4.61 -3.03 1.90
N MET A 174 -5.94 -3.05 1.96
CA MET A 174 -6.71 -1.84 2.30
C MET A 174 -6.55 -1.50 3.77
N PHE A 175 -6.67 -2.49 4.67
CA PHE A 175 -6.50 -2.29 6.10
C PHE A 175 -5.05 -1.95 6.47
N VAL A 176 -4.06 -2.57 5.82
CA VAL A 176 -2.65 -2.18 5.97
C VAL A 176 -2.44 -0.73 5.52
N SER A 177 -3.01 -0.32 4.40
CA SER A 177 -2.88 1.06 3.90
C SER A 177 -3.52 2.08 4.83
N LEU A 178 -4.73 1.78 5.34
CA LEU A 178 -5.39 2.65 6.30
C LEU A 178 -4.61 2.73 7.63
N SER A 179 -4.03 1.61 8.09
CA SER A 179 -3.21 1.58 9.30
C SER A 179 -1.89 2.31 9.12
N LEU A 180 -1.27 2.24 7.93
CA LEU A 180 -0.09 3.04 7.57
C LEU A 180 -0.41 4.54 7.60
N LEU A 181 -1.56 4.95 7.07
CA LEU A 181 -2.03 6.33 7.19
C LEU A 181 -2.24 6.74 8.64
N GLY A 182 -2.88 5.88 9.47
CA GLY A 182 -3.05 6.14 10.90
C GLY A 182 -1.72 6.26 11.64
N PHE A 183 -0.71 5.46 11.29
CA PHE A 183 0.64 5.56 11.84
C PHE A 183 1.30 6.90 11.46
N ILE A 184 1.15 7.33 10.21
CA ILE A 184 1.63 8.63 9.75
C ILE A 184 0.96 9.77 10.53
N VAL A 185 -0.36 9.71 10.70
CA VAL A 185 -1.13 10.68 11.49
C VAL A 185 -0.59 10.74 12.91
N LYS A 186 -0.35 9.60 13.57
CA LYS A 186 0.22 9.57 14.91
C LYS A 186 1.59 10.26 15.00
N ARG A 187 2.44 10.09 13.97
CA ARG A 187 3.71 10.82 13.88
C ARG A 187 3.53 12.33 13.70
N ILE A 188 2.51 12.75 12.96
CA ILE A 188 2.12 14.17 12.83
C ILE A 188 1.71 14.70 14.21
N GLU A 189 0.83 14.00 14.94
CA GLU A 189 0.37 14.39 16.28
C GLU A 189 1.53 14.49 17.28
N GLU A 190 2.49 13.56 17.22
CA GLU A 190 3.68 13.58 18.08
C GLU A 190 4.58 14.80 17.86
N GLU A 191 4.76 15.24 16.62
CA GLU A 191 5.54 16.45 16.30
C GLU A 191 4.85 17.74 16.74
N LEU A 192 3.52 17.69 16.92
CA LEU A 192 2.69 18.86 17.11
C LEU A 192 2.10 18.96 18.52
N LYS A 193 2.57 18.10 19.44
CA LYS A 193 2.21 18.14 20.86
C LYS A 193 2.41 19.56 21.42
N GLY A 194 1.31 20.25 21.68
CA GLY A 194 1.27 21.60 22.26
C GLY A 194 0.55 22.67 21.42
N GLU A 195 0.08 22.37 20.21
CA GLU A 195 -0.73 23.31 19.40
C GLU A 195 -2.24 23.03 19.56
N GLU A 196 -3.06 24.07 19.81
CA GLU A 196 -4.50 23.95 20.10
C GLU A 196 -5.43 24.10 18.88
N GLU A 197 -4.95 24.63 17.75
CA GLU A 197 -5.77 24.82 16.52
C GLU A 197 -5.82 23.58 15.63
N ASP A 198 -6.63 23.57 14.56
CA ASP A 198 -6.71 22.47 13.57
C ASP A 198 -5.34 22.23 12.90
N ILE A 199 -4.52 21.45 13.59
CA ILE A 199 -3.11 21.26 13.31
C ILE A 199 -2.94 20.58 11.95
N PHE A 200 -3.87 19.70 11.59
CA PHE A 200 -3.83 18.98 10.33
C PHE A 200 -4.17 19.88 9.14
N ALA A 201 -5.08 20.84 9.29
CA ALA A 201 -5.31 21.86 8.28
C ALA A 201 -4.05 22.70 7.99
N LYS A 202 -3.14 22.87 8.97
CA LYS A 202 -1.88 23.60 8.80
C LYS A 202 -0.70 22.73 8.36
N PHE A 203 -0.61 21.50 8.87
CA PHE A 203 0.55 20.64 8.68
C PHE A 203 0.48 19.81 7.39
N LEU A 204 -0.71 19.32 7.02
CA LEU A 204 -0.89 18.56 5.79
C LEU A 204 -0.46 19.38 4.55
N PRO A 205 -0.81 20.69 4.42
CA PRO A 205 -0.29 21.51 3.33
C PRO A 205 1.23 21.68 3.32
N LYS A 206 1.91 21.70 4.48
CA LYS A 206 3.38 21.77 4.55
C LYS A 206 4.04 20.50 3.99
N LEU A 207 3.40 19.35 4.20
CA LEU A 207 3.79 18.10 3.55
C LEU A 207 3.34 18.04 2.07
N GLY A 208 2.60 19.04 1.60
CA GLY A 208 2.02 19.04 0.26
C GLY A 208 0.85 18.09 0.10
N TRP A 209 0.22 17.66 1.19
CA TRP A 209 -1.02 16.90 1.14
C TRP A 209 -2.18 17.87 0.85
N ARG A 210 -2.78 17.68 -0.31
CA ARG A 210 -3.83 18.53 -0.90
C ARG A 210 -5.05 17.68 -1.21
N GLU A 211 -6.09 18.29 -1.78
CA GLU A 211 -7.30 17.55 -2.17
C GLU A 211 -7.05 16.51 -3.28
N ASP A 212 -6.03 16.69 -4.10
CA ASP A 212 -5.63 15.79 -5.19
C ASP A 212 -4.63 14.70 -4.75
N THR A 213 -4.17 14.73 -3.49
CA THR A 213 -3.32 13.67 -2.94
C THR A 213 -4.07 12.34 -2.98
N SER A 214 -3.40 11.33 -3.52
CA SER A 214 -3.97 10.02 -3.76
C SER A 214 -3.18 8.94 -3.04
N LEU A 215 -3.88 8.00 -2.41
CA LEU A 215 -3.29 6.76 -1.95
C LEU A 215 -3.21 5.78 -3.11
N VAL A 216 -2.02 5.22 -3.32
CA VAL A 216 -1.73 4.28 -4.40
C VAL A 216 -1.37 2.93 -3.79
N ILE A 217 -2.03 1.87 -4.24
CA ILE A 217 -1.74 0.50 -3.84
C ILE A 217 -1.44 -0.33 -5.09
N PHE A 218 -0.19 -0.77 -5.17
CA PHE A 218 0.25 -1.79 -6.12
C PHE A 218 0.08 -3.16 -5.48
N GLY A 219 -0.55 -4.11 -6.18
CA GLY A 219 -0.73 -5.47 -5.69
C GLY A 219 -0.33 -6.52 -6.71
N ARG A 220 0.21 -7.66 -6.28
CA ARG A 220 0.53 -8.77 -7.16
C ARG A 220 -0.51 -9.88 -7.06
N VAL A 221 -1.58 -9.81 -7.85
CA VAL A 221 -2.47 -10.95 -8.13
C VAL A 221 -2.49 -11.18 -9.63
N GLY A 222 -1.63 -12.06 -10.14
CA GLY A 222 -1.60 -12.51 -11.53
C GLY A 222 -1.16 -11.46 -12.57
N LYS A 223 -1.87 -10.33 -12.66
CA LYS A 223 -1.71 -9.28 -13.68
C LYS A 223 -1.34 -7.89 -13.13
N GLY A 224 -1.06 -7.79 -11.82
CA GLY A 224 -0.74 -6.53 -11.16
C GLY A 224 -1.98 -5.68 -10.94
N ILE A 225 -2.42 -5.53 -9.70
CA ILE A 225 -3.53 -4.67 -9.29
C ILE A 225 -2.97 -3.26 -9.06
N PHE A 226 -3.63 -2.24 -9.60
CA PHE A 226 -3.34 -0.83 -9.33
C PHE A 226 -4.61 -0.15 -8.80
N ASN A 227 -4.63 0.18 -7.52
CA ASN A 227 -5.71 0.97 -6.94
C ASN A 227 -5.23 2.39 -6.66
N VAL A 228 -5.99 3.37 -7.14
CA VAL A 228 -5.79 4.80 -6.85
C VAL A 228 -7.02 5.31 -6.10
N PHE A 229 -6.80 5.78 -4.87
CA PHE A 229 -7.82 6.38 -4.02
C PHE A 229 -7.55 7.88 -3.91
N PRO A 230 -8.28 8.72 -4.66
CA PRO A 230 -8.08 10.16 -4.62
C PRO A 230 -8.61 10.76 -3.31
N ARG A 231 -8.23 12.01 -3.01
CA ARG A 231 -8.74 12.78 -1.86
C ARG A 231 -8.45 12.12 -0.51
N VAL A 232 -7.31 11.45 -0.38
CA VAL A 232 -6.93 10.76 0.87
C VAL A 232 -6.82 11.73 2.05
N SER A 233 -6.48 12.99 1.79
CA SER A 233 -6.48 14.07 2.79
C SER A 233 -7.83 14.20 3.50
N LYS A 234 -8.95 14.08 2.78
CA LYS A 234 -10.30 14.11 3.37
C LYS A 234 -10.59 12.89 4.24
N VAL A 235 -10.05 11.73 3.86
CA VAL A 235 -10.19 10.51 4.68
C VAL A 235 -9.41 10.69 5.98
N VAL A 236 -8.18 11.20 5.91
CA VAL A 236 -7.34 11.46 7.08
C VAL A 236 -8.02 12.45 8.03
N GLN A 237 -8.43 13.60 7.53
CA GLN A 237 -9.08 14.65 8.33
C GLN A 237 -10.37 14.18 8.99
N ARG A 238 -11.18 13.38 8.28
CA ARG A 238 -12.51 13.00 8.78
C ARG A 238 -12.51 11.77 9.66
N TRP A 239 -11.66 10.79 9.36
CA TRP A 239 -11.80 9.45 9.94
C TRP A 239 -10.60 9.01 10.78
N LEU A 240 -9.41 9.56 10.53
CA LEU A 240 -8.19 9.16 11.22
C LEU A 240 -7.77 10.16 12.29
N GLN A 241 -8.70 10.94 12.85
CA GLN A 241 -8.40 11.90 13.92
C GLN A 241 -9.34 11.70 15.12
N PRO A 242 -8.87 11.07 16.20
CA PRO A 242 -7.61 10.32 16.33
C PRO A 242 -7.64 8.99 15.56
N PRO A 243 -6.49 8.48 15.10
CA PRO A 243 -6.44 7.27 14.25
C PRO A 243 -6.93 6.01 14.99
N GLU A 244 -6.77 5.95 16.31
CA GLU A 244 -7.13 4.79 17.13
C GLU A 244 -8.62 4.46 17.07
N ILE A 245 -9.51 5.44 16.89
CA ILE A 245 -10.97 5.19 16.93
C ILE A 245 -11.41 4.32 15.75
N ILE A 246 -11.20 4.77 14.51
CA ILE A 246 -11.68 4.01 13.34
C ILE A 246 -10.91 2.70 13.18
N LEU A 247 -9.61 2.71 13.48
CA LEU A 247 -8.76 1.54 13.33
C LEU A 247 -9.11 0.46 14.35
N SER A 248 -9.32 0.81 15.62
CA SER A 248 -9.77 -0.15 16.64
C SER A 248 -11.16 -0.71 16.32
N TYR A 249 -12.08 0.14 15.85
CA TYR A 249 -13.42 -0.28 15.43
C TYR A 249 -13.35 -1.32 14.29
N LEU A 250 -12.58 -1.05 13.24
CA LEU A 250 -12.38 -1.97 12.13
C LEU A 250 -11.62 -3.23 12.55
N ASN A 251 -10.67 -3.11 13.47
CA ASN A 251 -9.92 -4.24 14.03
C ASN A 251 -10.82 -5.18 14.84
N ALA A 252 -11.81 -4.62 15.56
CA ALA A 252 -12.71 -5.38 16.42
C ALA A 252 -13.54 -6.41 15.65
N PHE A 253 -13.77 -6.25 14.34
CA PHE A 253 -14.48 -7.26 13.55
C PHE A 253 -13.73 -8.58 13.40
N THR A 254 -12.40 -8.56 13.48
CA THR A 254 -11.56 -9.75 13.26
C THR A 254 -10.93 -10.27 14.54
N ASN A 255 -11.00 -9.52 15.63
CA ASN A 255 -10.44 -9.88 16.94
C ASN A 255 -11.36 -10.85 17.71
N LEU A 256 -11.61 -12.02 17.12
CA LEU A 256 -12.46 -13.07 17.68
C LEU A 256 -11.67 -14.36 17.95
N ARG A 257 -12.08 -15.16 18.94
CA ARG A 257 -11.53 -16.50 19.16
C ARG A 257 -12.32 -17.57 18.39
N ILE A 258 -12.31 -17.46 17.06
CA ILE A 258 -13.04 -18.36 16.16
C ILE A 258 -12.10 -19.02 15.13
N GLU A 259 -12.62 -20.03 14.42
CA GLU A 259 -11.94 -20.69 13.29
C GLU A 259 -11.41 -19.69 12.26
N ASP A 260 -10.20 -19.96 11.74
CA ASP A 260 -9.54 -19.07 10.77
C ASP A 260 -10.37 -18.82 9.51
N LYS A 261 -11.11 -19.82 9.02
CA LYS A 261 -11.98 -19.68 7.85
C LYS A 261 -13.07 -18.61 8.05
N LYS A 262 -13.62 -18.51 9.27
CA LYS A 262 -14.63 -17.49 9.63
C LYS A 262 -13.98 -16.12 9.77
N LYS A 263 -12.77 -16.04 10.34
CA LYS A 263 -11.98 -14.80 10.38
C LYS A 263 -11.66 -14.29 8.99
N ASP A 264 -11.31 -15.16 8.06
CA ASP A 264 -10.99 -14.78 6.69
C ASP A 264 -12.20 -14.22 5.95
N LEU A 265 -13.42 -14.69 6.25
CA LEU A 265 -14.63 -14.08 5.72
C LEU A 265 -14.82 -12.65 6.26
N LEU A 266 -14.67 -12.45 7.57
CA LEU A 266 -14.75 -11.13 8.20
C LEU A 266 -13.69 -10.17 7.64
N ARG A 267 -12.45 -10.64 7.46
CA ARG A 267 -11.36 -9.86 6.83
C ARG A 267 -11.73 -9.43 5.41
N LYS A 268 -12.25 -10.33 4.59
CA LYS A 268 -12.67 -10.01 3.21
C LYS A 268 -13.77 -8.95 3.17
N GLU A 269 -14.77 -9.05 4.04
CA GLU A 269 -15.84 -8.05 4.09
C GLU A 269 -15.33 -6.72 4.68
N ARG A 270 -14.39 -6.76 5.64
CA ARG A 270 -13.70 -5.57 6.17
C ARG A 270 -12.91 -4.84 5.07
N GLU A 271 -12.15 -5.57 4.26
CA GLU A 271 -11.42 -4.99 3.12
C GLU A 271 -12.36 -4.27 2.14
N LYS A 272 -13.55 -4.84 1.87
CA LYS A 272 -14.57 -4.18 1.05
C LYS A 272 -15.09 -2.91 1.71
N LEU A 273 -15.39 -2.94 3.01
CA LEU A 273 -15.84 -1.76 3.74
C LEU A 273 -14.80 -0.63 3.67
N ILE A 274 -13.52 -0.97 3.87
CA ILE A 274 -12.40 -0.01 3.81
C ILE A 274 -12.20 0.50 2.38
N TYR A 275 -12.35 -0.35 1.37
CA TYR A 275 -12.35 0.09 -0.02
C TYR A 275 -13.39 1.19 -0.26
N TYR A 276 -14.63 1.01 0.22
CA TYR A 276 -15.68 2.03 0.11
C TYR A 276 -15.33 3.30 0.87
N LEU A 277 -14.77 3.18 2.07
CA LEU A 277 -14.28 4.31 2.86
C LEU A 277 -13.21 5.10 2.09
N LEU A 278 -12.20 4.43 1.55
CA LEU A 278 -11.11 5.07 0.80
C LEU A 278 -11.60 5.66 -0.54
N LYS A 279 -12.50 4.97 -1.23
CA LYS A 279 -12.98 5.39 -2.56
C LYS A 279 -14.00 6.52 -2.51
N TYR A 280 -14.91 6.47 -1.54
CA TYR A 280 -16.08 7.35 -1.48
C TYR A 280 -16.16 8.20 -0.22
N ASN A 281 -15.15 8.15 0.66
CA ASN A 281 -15.05 8.90 1.90
C ASN A 281 -16.28 8.75 2.84
N HIS A 282 -16.92 7.58 2.80
CA HIS A 282 -18.04 7.24 3.68
C HIS A 282 -18.04 5.75 4.03
N ILE A 283 -18.65 5.42 5.18
CA ILE A 283 -18.88 4.04 5.61
C ILE A 283 -20.13 3.52 4.93
N ASN A 284 -19.99 2.47 4.11
CA ASN A 284 -21.13 1.82 3.48
C ASN A 284 -21.97 1.08 4.54
N GLY A 285 -23.19 1.55 4.77
CA GLY A 285 -24.08 1.02 5.83
C GLY A 285 -24.51 -0.44 5.63
N GLU A 286 -24.68 -0.88 4.38
CA GLU A 286 -25.04 -2.26 4.07
C GLU A 286 -23.90 -3.23 4.39
N LEU A 287 -22.69 -2.89 3.93
CA LEU A 287 -21.48 -3.67 4.25
C LEU A 287 -21.20 -3.68 5.75
N LEU A 288 -21.40 -2.55 6.42
CA LEU A 288 -21.25 -2.46 7.86
C LEU A 288 -22.27 -3.35 8.61
N SER A 289 -23.54 -3.29 8.21
CA SER A 289 -24.61 -4.12 8.77
C SER A 289 -24.31 -5.61 8.59
N LYS A 290 -23.84 -5.98 7.39
CA LYS A 290 -23.40 -7.35 7.09
C LYS A 290 -22.23 -7.80 7.97
N LEU A 291 -21.18 -6.98 8.10
CA LEU A 291 -20.02 -7.26 8.96
C LEU A 291 -20.42 -7.44 10.43
N THR A 292 -21.28 -6.55 10.93
CA THR A 292 -21.81 -6.61 12.30
C THR A 292 -22.62 -7.88 12.51
N SER A 293 -23.52 -8.21 11.57
CA SER A 293 -24.33 -9.43 11.64
C SER A 293 -23.47 -10.70 11.62
N LEU A 294 -22.41 -10.74 10.79
CA LEU A 294 -21.46 -11.84 10.76
C LEU A 294 -20.70 -11.97 12.08
N LYS A 295 -20.16 -10.85 12.60
CA LYS A 295 -19.44 -10.81 13.86
C LYS A 295 -20.33 -11.33 15.00
N CYS A 296 -21.52 -10.77 15.17
CA CYS A 296 -22.46 -11.21 16.20
C CYS A 296 -22.84 -12.68 16.04
N SER A 297 -23.07 -13.16 14.81
CA SER A 297 -23.37 -14.58 14.56
C SER A 297 -22.24 -15.50 15.00
N TYR A 298 -20.98 -15.08 14.84
CA TYR A 298 -19.81 -15.85 15.22
C TYR A 298 -19.48 -15.77 16.70
N GLU A 299 -19.66 -14.61 17.34
CA GLU A 299 -19.48 -14.45 18.79
C GLU A 299 -20.53 -15.22 19.59
N LEU A 300 -21.76 -15.28 19.10
CA LEU A 300 -22.88 -15.87 19.84
C LEU A 300 -23.07 -17.39 19.64
N GLU A 301 -22.26 -18.04 18.79
CA GLU A 301 -22.37 -19.47 18.42
C GLU A 301 -23.82 -19.99 18.29
N VAL A 302 -24.72 -19.20 17.69
CA VAL A 302 -26.09 -19.66 17.49
C VAL A 302 -26.08 -20.74 16.41
N LYS A 303 -26.26 -21.99 16.83
CA LYS A 303 -26.71 -23.10 15.97
C LYS A 303 -27.99 -22.68 15.24
N GLY A 304 -27.87 -21.99 14.10
CA GLY A 304 -29.01 -21.48 13.31
C GLY A 304 -28.86 -20.10 12.66
N GLY A 305 -27.77 -19.36 12.94
CA GLY A 305 -27.54 -18.02 12.38
C GLY A 305 -28.39 -16.93 13.04
N TYR A 306 -27.84 -15.72 13.15
CA TYR A 306 -28.58 -14.57 13.66
C TYR A 306 -29.57 -14.10 12.59
N ARG A 307 -30.75 -14.73 12.55
CA ARG A 307 -31.95 -14.10 11.96
C ARG A 307 -32.41 -13.14 13.04
N GLY A 308 -32.30 -11.83 12.81
CA GLY A 308 -32.78 -10.82 13.77
C GLY A 308 -34.20 -11.12 14.26
N ILE A 309 -34.64 -10.52 15.37
CA ILE A 309 -35.96 -10.76 15.98
C ILE A 309 -37.03 -10.72 14.88
N PRO A 310 -37.58 -11.87 14.44
CA PRO A 310 -38.35 -11.91 13.20
C PRO A 310 -39.71 -11.21 13.36
N LYS A 311 -40.21 -11.08 14.60
CA LYS A 311 -41.37 -10.29 15.00
C LYS A 311 -41.30 -9.94 16.50
N ALA A 312 -41.78 -8.75 16.89
CA ALA A 312 -41.75 -8.25 18.28
C ALA A 312 -42.49 -9.16 19.27
N ASP A 313 -43.56 -9.79 18.80
CA ASP A 313 -44.42 -10.75 19.51
C ASP A 313 -43.65 -11.97 20.05
N LYS A 314 -42.58 -12.42 19.38
CA LYS A 314 -41.72 -13.52 19.88
C LYS A 314 -40.70 -13.08 20.94
N PHE A 315 -40.37 -11.80 20.99
CA PHE A 315 -39.43 -11.25 21.97
C PHE A 315 -40.12 -11.06 23.33
N PHE A 316 -41.34 -10.54 23.34
CA PHE A 316 -42.10 -10.33 24.57
C PHE A 316 -42.69 -11.62 25.16
N SER A 317 -42.73 -12.72 24.41
CA SER A 317 -43.16 -14.02 24.96
C SER A 317 -42.07 -14.77 25.74
N MET A 318 -40.83 -14.26 25.75
CA MET A 318 -39.70 -14.84 26.49
C MET A 318 -39.35 -14.06 27.78
N LEU A 319 -40.10 -13.00 28.09
CA LEU A 319 -40.07 -12.24 29.35
C LEU A 319 -41.21 -12.69 30.26
#